data_AF-A0A3N6A566-F1
#
_entry.id   AF-A0A3N6A566-F1
#
_cell.length_a   1.000
_cell.length_b   1.000
_cell.length_c   1.000
_cell.angle_alpha   90.00
_cell.angle_beta   90.00
_cell.angle_gamma   90.00
#
_symmetry.space_group_name_H-M   'P 1'
#
loop_
_entity.id
_entity.type
_entity.pdbx_description
1 polymer ?
#
loop_
_entity_poly.entity_id
_entity_poly.type
_entity_poly.pdbx_seq_one_letter_code
_entity_poly.pdbx_strand_id
1 'polypeptide(L)' 'MTLPLAFANGAPVLSFDHFYNHAELTKALQTLATAYPQFVTLKSIGKSHQGRDIWAVVL' A
#
# COMPACT_ATOMS: atom_id res chain seq x y z
N MET A 1 -12.15 -7.77 -15.56
CA MET A 1 -12.69 -6.54 -14.96
C MET A 1 -11.62 -5.95 -14.06
N THR A 2 -10.60 -5.31 -14.66
CA THR A 2 -9.47 -4.70 -13.96
C THR A 2 -9.85 -3.27 -13.62
N LEU A 3 -10.19 -2.98 -12.36
CA LEU A 3 -10.33 -1.59 -11.92
C LEU A 3 -8.93 -0.98 -11.89
N PRO A 4 -8.63 0.02 -12.74
CA PRO A 4 -7.42 0.80 -12.57
C PRO A 4 -7.57 1.56 -11.25
N LEU A 5 -6.50 1.59 -10.45
CA LEU A 5 -6.37 2.50 -9.33
C LEU A 5 -6.82 3.90 -9.79
N ALA A 6 -8.01 4.33 -9.39
CA ALA A 6 -8.47 5.68 -9.65
C ALA A 6 -7.69 6.61 -8.72
N PHE A 7 -7.33 7.81 -9.18
CA PHE A 7 -6.57 8.77 -8.39
C PHE A 7 -7.50 9.92 -8.02
N ALA A 8 -7.57 10.25 -6.73
CA ALA A 8 -8.16 11.50 -6.26
C ALA A 8 -7.10 12.24 -5.44
N ASN A 9 -6.67 13.41 -5.93
CA ASN A 9 -5.79 14.35 -5.21
C ASN A 9 -4.54 13.73 -4.56
N GLY A 10 -3.76 12.94 -5.31
CA GLY A 10 -2.46 12.41 -4.85
C GLY A 10 -2.52 11.25 -3.86
N ALA A 11 -3.71 10.86 -3.39
CA ALA A 11 -3.90 9.71 -2.52
C ALA A 11 -4.37 8.47 -3.32
N PRO A 12 -3.99 7.25 -2.89
CA PRO A 12 -4.48 6.03 -3.54
C PRO A 12 -5.98 5.85 -3.24
N VAL A 13 -6.82 5.67 -4.27
CA VAL A 13 -8.19 5.19 -4.07
C VAL A 13 -8.11 3.68 -3.83
N LEU A 14 -8.37 3.28 -2.58
CA LEU A 14 -8.47 1.89 -2.18
C LEU A 14 -9.92 1.44 -2.33
N SER A 15 -10.13 0.36 -3.08
CA SER A 15 -11.41 -0.34 -3.19
C SER A 15 -11.50 -1.37 -2.07
N PHE A 16 -12.51 -1.26 -1.22
CA PHE A 16 -12.74 -2.22 -0.13
C PHE A 16 -13.54 -3.47 -0.59
N ASP A 17 -13.93 -3.48 -1.86
CA ASP A 17 -14.59 -4.58 -2.57
C ASP A 17 -13.59 -5.47 -3.35
N HIS A 18 -12.29 -5.15 -3.33
CA HIS A 18 -11.25 -5.89 -4.05
C HIS A 18 -10.24 -6.55 -3.11
N PHE A 19 -9.91 -7.81 -3.38
CA PHE A 19 -8.82 -8.52 -2.70
C PHE A 19 -7.50 -8.23 -3.40
N TYR A 20 -6.71 -7.35 -2.81
CA TYR A 20 -5.38 -7.00 -3.29
C TYR A 20 -4.40 -8.17 -3.18
N ASN A 21 -3.65 -8.41 -4.25
CA ASN A 21 -2.46 -9.26 -4.14
C ASN A 21 -1.30 -8.50 -3.47
N HIS A 22 -0.22 -9.20 -3.12
CA HIS A 22 0.91 -8.62 -2.41
C HIS A 22 1.55 -7.42 -3.13
N ALA A 23 1.69 -7.48 -4.46
CA ALA A 23 2.30 -6.39 -5.24
C ALA A 23 1.39 -5.16 -5.29
N GLU A 24 0.09 -5.37 -5.49
CA GLU A 24 -0.90 -4.28 -5.49
C GLU A 24 -1.00 -3.62 -4.12
N LEU A 25 -1.07 -4.43 -3.05
CA LEU A 25 -1.12 -3.92 -1.68
C LEU A 25 0.16 -3.15 -1.33
N THR A 26 1.34 -3.68 -1.73
CA THR A 26 2.62 -2.98 -1.53
C THR A 26 2.61 -1.61 -2.20
N LYS A 27 2.15 -1.54 -3.46
CA LYS A 27 2.06 -0.29 -4.20
C LYS A 27 1.08 0.69 -3.54
N ALA A 28 -0.08 0.21 -3.09
CA ALA A 28 -1.06 0.99 -2.37
C ALA A 28 -0.48 1.61 -1.09
N LEU A 29 0.19 0.82 -0.26
CA LEU A 29 0.82 1.28 0.99
C LEU A 29 1.94 2.29 0.75
N GLN A 30 2.80 2.06 -0.24
CA GLN A 30 3.86 3.00 -0.61
C GLN A 30 3.27 4.33 -1.08
N THR A 31 2.22 4.28 -1.90
CA THR A 31 1.52 5.48 -2.38
C THR A 31 0.90 6.25 -1.21
N LEU A 32 0.28 5.55 -0.24
CA LEU A 32 -0.29 6.16 0.95
C LEU A 32 0.77 6.91 1.77
N ALA A 33 1.92 6.29 1.99
CA ALA A 33 3.04 6.90 2.71
C ALA A 33 3.63 8.11 1.97
N THR A 34 3.70 8.08 0.64
CA THR A 34 4.13 9.22 -0.18
C THR A 34 3.11 10.37 -0.16
N ALA A 35 1.81 10.06 -0.16
CA ALA A 35 0.75 11.08 -0.15
C ALA A 35 0.66 11.79 1.21
N TYR A 36 0.91 11.07 2.30
CA TYR A 36 0.74 11.57 3.67
C TYR A 36 1.97 11.30 4.56
N PRO A 37 3.16 11.80 4.22
CA PRO A 37 4.40 11.47 4.94
C PRO A 37 4.43 11.97 6.39
N GLN A 38 3.60 12.97 6.71
CA GLN A 38 3.44 13.50 8.06
C GLN A 38 2.55 12.64 8.98
N PHE A 39 1.78 11.71 8.40
CA PHE A 39 0.82 10.86 9.13
C PHE A 39 1.10 9.37 8.96
N VAL A 40 1.81 8.97 7.92
CA VAL A 40 1.98 7.56 7.56
C VAL A 40 3.46 7.29 7.33
N THR A 41 4.02 6.42 8.17
CA THR A 41 5.36 5.85 7.92
C THR A 41 5.22 4.37 7.57
N LEU A 42 5.74 4.01 6.39
CA LEU A 42 5.81 2.62 5.94
C LEU A 42 7.22 2.07 6.19
N LYS A 43 7.32 0.98 6.94
CA LYS A 43 8.59 0.28 7.18
C LYS A 43 8.48 -1.21 6.90
N SER A 44 9.54 -1.80 6.38
CA SER A 44 9.68 -3.26 6.33
C SER A 44 10.24 -3.74 7.67
N ILE A 45 9.50 -4.61 8.36
CA ILE A 45 9.93 -5.19 9.66
C ILE A 45 10.67 -6.51 9.50
N GLY A 46 10.87 -6.95 8.26
CA GLY A 46 11.54 -8.21 7.94
C GLY A 46 11.03 -8.79 6.62
N LYS A 47 11.59 -9.94 6.27
CA LYS A 47 11.14 -10.73 5.13
C LYS A 47 10.38 -11.95 5.61
N SER A 48 9.31 -12.30 4.90
CA SER A 48 8.60 -13.57 5.05
C SER A 48 9.49 -14.74 4.62
N HIS A 49 9.06 -15.97 4.92
CA HIS A 49 9.73 -17.20 4.45
C HIS A 49 9.88 -17.28 2.92
N GLN A 50 9.05 -16.56 2.16
CA GLN A 50 9.14 -16.47 0.70
C GLN A 50 9.95 -15.26 0.22
N GLY A 51 10.68 -14.58 1.11
CA GLY A 51 11.51 -13.42 0.78
C GLY A 51 10.75 -12.12 0.52
N ARG A 52 9.44 -12.08 0.73
CA ARG A 52 8.60 -10.87 0.55
C ARG A 52 8.65 -9.98 1.79
N ASP A 53 8.67 -8.66 1.59
CA ASP A 53 8.60 -7.70 2.69
C ASP A 53 7.32 -7.85 3.51
N ILE A 54 7.50 -7.80 4.83
CA ILE A 54 6.42 -7.66 5.80
C ILE A 54 6.34 -6.17 6.12
N TRP A 55 5.31 -5.53 5.58
CA TRP A 55 5.07 -4.11 5.75
C TRP A 55 4.38 -3.81 7.07
N ALA A 56 4.90 -2.85 7.81
CA ALA A 56 4.24 -2.24 8.96
C ALA A 56 3.96 -0.76 8.65
N VAL A 57 2.72 -0.34 8.91
CA VAL A 57 2.29 1.05 8.86
C VAL A 57 2.27 1.59 10.28
N VAL A 58 2.84 2.78 10.46
CA VAL A 58 2.79 3.55 11.71
C VAL A 58 2.06 4.86 11.43
N LEU A 59 1.15 5.23 12.33
CA LEU A 59 0.35 6.46 12.31
C LEU A 59 0.76 7.40 13.45
#